data_AF-A0A925NWX9-F1
#
_entry.id   AF-A0A925NWX9-F1
#
_cell.length_a   1.000
_cell.length_b   1.000
_cell.length_c   1.000
_cell.angle_alpha   90.00
_cell.angle_beta   90.00
_cell.angle_gamma   90.00
#
_symmetry.space_group_name_H-M   'P 1'
#
loop_
_entity.id
_entity.type
_entity.pdbx_description
1 polymer ?
#
loop_
_entity_poly.entity_id
_entity_poly.type
_entity_poly.pdbx_seq_one_letter_code
_entity_poly.pdbx_strand_id
1 'polypeptide(L)'
;TDFKLDIDYPYAPPAPEFFNTSPQKIPYSNNKIKYRHYGKTIEFLLDKAAVHEDEKERDLLIKLIANHMKKSYIVWNKDSVTDDKILEDIEDLSKGKIKCTEMQLADTKDILFRNKKKPQPIPDNTQRRKFQKPDDRSKQQQR
;
A
#
# COMPACT_ATOMS: atom_id res chain seq x y z
N THR A 1 -41.95 21.93 -20.35
CA THR A 1 -42.46 22.27 -19.00
C THR A 1 -41.41 23.17 -18.38
N ASP A 2 -41.57 24.46 -18.62
CA ASP A 2 -40.45 25.40 -18.79
C ASP A 2 -40.13 26.17 -17.51
N PHE A 3 -39.81 25.47 -16.41
CA PHE A 3 -39.54 26.10 -15.10
C PHE A 3 -40.62 27.08 -14.60
N LYS A 4 -41.85 26.95 -15.10
CA LYS A 4 -42.99 27.78 -14.71
C LYS A 4 -43.62 27.21 -13.44
N LEU A 5 -42.98 27.45 -12.29
CA LEU A 5 -43.57 27.22 -10.98
C LEU A 5 -43.59 28.56 -10.23
N ASP A 6 -44.79 29.10 -10.06
CA ASP A 6 -45.03 30.38 -9.39
C ASP A 6 -45.19 30.15 -7.89
N ILE A 7 -44.06 30.10 -7.17
CA ILE A 7 -44.01 29.97 -5.72
C ILE A 7 -42.97 30.95 -5.16
N ASP A 8 -43.30 31.56 -4.02
CA ASP A 8 -42.44 32.54 -3.36
C ASP A 8 -41.37 31.81 -2.52
N TYR A 9 -40.12 31.82 -2.97
CA TYR A 9 -39.00 31.12 -2.33
C TYR A 9 -37.92 32.11 -1.90
N PRO A 10 -37.35 31.98 -0.67
CA PRO A 10 -36.40 32.95 -0.12
C PRO A 10 -35.02 32.99 -0.82
N TYR A 11 -34.81 32.21 -1.88
CA TYR A 11 -33.58 32.20 -2.68
C TYR A 11 -33.90 32.23 -4.17
N ALA A 12 -33.02 32.85 -4.96
CA ALA A 12 -33.19 32.89 -6.41
C ALA A 12 -33.12 31.47 -7.00
N PRO A 13 -34.02 31.10 -7.93
CA PRO A 13 -33.96 29.82 -8.60
C PRO A 13 -32.62 29.70 -9.36
N PRO A 14 -31.94 28.54 -9.27
CA PRO A 14 -30.70 28.31 -9.99
C PRO A 14 -30.90 28.47 -11.50
N ALA A 15 -29.96 29.13 -12.18
CA ALA A 15 -30.07 29.35 -13.62
C ALA A 15 -30.18 28.01 -14.37
N PRO A 16 -31.05 27.92 -15.41
CA PRO A 16 -31.27 26.67 -16.14
C PRO A 16 -30.01 26.12 -16.81
N GLU A 17 -29.01 26.98 -17.05
CA GLU A 17 -27.70 26.62 -17.60
C GLU A 17 -26.92 25.65 -16.70
N PHE A 18 -27.04 25.76 -15.37
CA PHE A 18 -26.34 24.88 -14.43
C PHE A 18 -26.84 23.44 -14.47
N PHE A 19 -28.08 23.21 -14.90
CA PHE A 19 -28.66 21.87 -14.99
C PHE A 19 -28.25 21.11 -16.24
N ASN A 20 -27.86 21.82 -17.31
CA ASN A 20 -27.46 21.23 -18.58
C ASN A 20 -25.94 21.11 -18.76
N THR A 21 -25.15 21.65 -17.84
CA THR A 21 -23.69 21.48 -17.85
C THR A 21 -23.30 20.03 -17.59
N SER A 22 -22.70 19.38 -18.59
CA SER A 22 -22.05 18.09 -18.41
C SER A 22 -20.91 18.20 -17.38
N PRO A 23 -20.64 17.15 -16.59
CA PRO A 23 -19.55 17.17 -15.63
C PRO A 23 -18.20 17.41 -16.32
N GLN A 24 -17.29 18.13 -15.67
CA GLN A 24 -15.93 18.31 -16.16
C GLN A 24 -15.23 16.96 -16.28
N LYS A 25 -14.59 16.71 -17.43
CA LYS A 25 -13.82 15.48 -17.65
C LYS A 25 -12.54 15.54 -16.81
N ILE A 26 -12.44 14.63 -15.84
CA ILE A 26 -11.22 14.46 -15.05
C ILE A 26 -10.20 13.76 -15.94
N PRO A 27 -9.01 14.33 -16.18
CA PRO A 27 -7.98 13.66 -16.94
C PRO A 27 -7.43 12.47 -16.15
N TYR A 28 -7.45 11.28 -16.75
CA TYR A 28 -6.81 10.11 -16.16
C TYR A 28 -5.28 10.26 -16.22
N SER A 29 -4.63 10.03 -15.07
CA SER A 29 -3.17 10.00 -14.99
C SER A 29 -2.62 8.76 -15.70
N ASN A 30 -2.09 8.94 -16.91
CA ASN A 30 -1.52 7.88 -17.73
C ASN A 30 -0.06 7.57 -17.33
N ASN A 31 0.12 7.11 -16.10
CA ASN A 31 1.42 6.74 -15.55
C ASN A 31 1.87 5.41 -16.15
N LYS A 32 2.64 5.45 -17.25
CA LYS A 32 3.31 4.26 -17.78
C LYS A 32 4.39 3.81 -16.79
N ILE A 33 4.24 2.59 -16.26
CA ILE A 33 5.18 1.95 -15.35
C ILE A 33 6.02 0.97 -16.19
N LYS A 34 7.35 1.12 -16.21
CA LYS A 34 8.22 0.13 -16.87
C LYS A 34 8.22 -1.20 -16.12
N TYR A 35 8.60 -1.16 -14.84
CA TYR A 35 8.71 -2.36 -14.01
C TYR A 35 7.56 -2.44 -13.00
N ARG A 36 6.64 -3.38 -13.21
CA ARG A 36 5.44 -3.54 -12.35
C ARG A 36 5.77 -3.92 -10.91
N HIS A 37 6.83 -4.68 -10.69
CA HIS A 37 7.25 -5.14 -9.37
C HIS A 37 7.90 -4.03 -8.51
N TYR A 38 8.33 -2.94 -9.14
CA TYR A 38 8.84 -1.74 -8.46
C TYR A 38 7.79 -0.62 -8.37
N GLY A 39 6.94 -0.50 -9.39
CA GLY A 39 5.98 0.60 -9.51
C GLY A 39 6.64 1.92 -9.89
N LYS A 40 5.82 2.97 -9.99
CA LYS A 40 6.30 4.31 -10.40
C LYS A 40 7.14 5.03 -9.34
N THR A 41 7.02 4.63 -8.08
CA THR A 41 7.69 5.30 -6.96
C THR A 41 9.21 5.19 -7.05
N ILE A 42 9.74 4.03 -7.50
CA ILE A 42 11.19 3.83 -7.66
C ILE A 42 11.74 4.76 -8.74
N GLU A 43 11.06 4.91 -9.88
CA GLU A 43 11.46 5.84 -10.94
C GLU A 43 11.56 7.28 -10.41
N PHE A 44 10.57 7.70 -9.61
CA PHE A 44 10.55 9.03 -9.01
C PHE A 44 11.65 9.25 -7.96
N LEU A 45 11.92 8.23 -7.14
CA LEU A 45 12.99 8.28 -6.14
C LEU A 45 14.36 8.37 -6.80
N LEU A 46 14.60 7.63 -7.89
CA LEU A 46 15.84 7.69 -8.65
C LEU A 46 16.06 9.06 -9.30
N ASP A 47 15.02 9.64 -9.90
CA ASP A 47 15.13 10.97 -10.51
C ASP A 47 15.45 12.04 -9.44
N LYS A 48 14.84 11.95 -8.26
CA LYS A 48 15.19 12.82 -7.13
C LYS A 48 16.61 12.59 -6.63
N ALA A 49 17.03 11.34 -6.48
CA ALA A 49 18.38 11.01 -6.06
C ALA A 49 19.43 11.55 -7.05
N ALA A 50 19.13 11.56 -8.35
CA ALA A 50 20.01 12.11 -9.36
C ALA A 50 20.17 13.65 -9.29
N VAL A 51 19.20 14.36 -8.70
CA VAL A 51 19.21 15.83 -8.58
C VAL A 51 19.90 16.31 -7.30
N HIS A 52 20.08 15.46 -6.30
CA HIS A 52 20.74 15.83 -5.05
C HIS A 52 22.22 16.21 -5.27
N GLU A 53 22.64 17.34 -4.68
CA GLU A 53 23.98 17.93 -4.83
C GLU A 53 25.05 17.21 -3.99
N ASP A 54 24.69 16.72 -2.80
CA ASP A 54 25.61 16.04 -1.90
C ASP A 54 25.88 14.59 -2.32
N GLU A 55 27.12 14.31 -2.70
CA GLU A 55 27.55 12.99 -3.17
C GLU A 55 27.37 11.89 -2.11
N LYS A 56 27.72 12.17 -0.85
CA LYS A 56 27.58 11.19 0.26
C LYS A 56 26.13 10.84 0.54
N GLU A 57 25.26 11.85 0.55
CA GLU A 57 23.83 11.64 0.79
C GLU A 57 23.18 10.92 -0.38
N ARG A 58 23.58 11.28 -1.61
CA ARG A 58 23.15 10.61 -2.83
C ARG A 58 23.47 9.12 -2.80
N ASP A 59 24.69 8.74 -2.46
CA ASP A 59 25.11 7.32 -2.42
C ASP A 59 24.35 6.53 -1.35
N LEU A 60 24.11 7.14 -0.19
CA LEU A 60 23.31 6.53 0.86
C LEU A 60 21.84 6.36 0.45
N LEU A 61 21.28 7.36 -0.23
CA LEU A 61 19.93 7.33 -0.78
C LEU A 61 19.78 6.24 -1.85
N ILE A 62 20.75 6.13 -2.76
CA ILE A 62 20.81 5.07 -3.76
C ILE A 62 20.83 3.70 -3.08
N LYS A 63 21.65 3.52 -2.04
CA LYS A 63 21.71 2.26 -1.28
C LYS A 63 20.37 1.92 -0.61
N LEU A 64 19.67 2.92 -0.08
CA LEU A 64 18.32 2.73 0.48
C LEU A 64 17.30 2.33 -0.60
N ILE A 65 17.36 2.97 -1.77
CA ILE A 65 16.49 2.66 -2.90
C ILE A 65 16.76 1.23 -3.40
N ALA A 66 18.03 0.83 -3.55
CA ALA A 66 18.41 -0.51 -3.98
C ALA A 66 17.91 -1.59 -3.00
N ASN A 67 18.04 -1.35 -1.69
CA ASN A 67 17.45 -2.23 -0.67
C ASN A 67 15.92 -2.29 -0.76
N HIS A 68 15.28 -1.16 -1.07
CA HIS A 68 13.83 -1.12 -1.27
C HIS A 68 13.42 -1.91 -2.53
N MET A 69 14.17 -1.80 -3.62
CA MET A 69 13.96 -2.60 -4.84
C MET A 69 14.09 -4.09 -4.55
N LYS A 70 15.15 -4.52 -3.87
CA LYS A 70 15.32 -5.94 -3.47
C LYS A 70 14.10 -6.46 -2.70
N LYS A 71 13.59 -5.67 -1.76
CA LYS A 71 12.38 -5.99 -0.99
C LYS A 71 11.13 -6.07 -1.87
N SER A 72 10.89 -5.08 -2.72
CA SER A 72 9.71 -5.03 -3.60
C SER A 72 9.70 -6.19 -4.59
N TYR A 73 10.88 -6.58 -5.09
CA TYR A 73 11.04 -7.75 -5.95
C TYR A 73 10.62 -9.04 -5.22
N ILE A 74 11.13 -9.30 -4.02
CA ILE A 74 10.79 -10.51 -3.24
C ILE A 74 9.30 -10.55 -2.88
N VAL A 75 8.68 -9.40 -2.61
CA VAL A 75 7.25 -9.31 -2.30
C VAL A 75 6.40 -9.69 -3.53
N TRP A 76 6.83 -9.28 -4.72
CA TRP A 76 6.11 -9.54 -5.96
C TRP A 76 6.39 -10.94 -6.53
N ASN A 77 7.67 -11.31 -6.58
CA ASN A 77 8.18 -12.59 -7.05
C ASN A 77 8.91 -13.25 -5.88
N LYS A 78 8.27 -14.23 -5.22
CA LYS A 78 8.74 -14.86 -3.95
C LYS A 78 10.10 -15.57 -4.02
N ASP A 79 10.83 -15.38 -5.11
CA ASP A 79 12.18 -15.88 -5.36
C ASP A 79 13.25 -14.85 -4.97
N SER A 80 14.47 -15.34 -4.75
CA SER A 80 15.63 -14.49 -4.54
C SER A 80 16.06 -13.81 -5.84
N VAL A 81 16.36 -12.52 -5.78
CA VAL A 81 16.98 -11.75 -6.87
C VAL A 81 18.47 -11.55 -6.58
N THR A 82 19.30 -11.58 -7.62
CA THR A 82 20.74 -11.29 -7.54
C THR A 82 20.97 -9.78 -7.47
N ASP A 83 21.98 -9.36 -6.73
CA ASP A 83 22.26 -7.93 -6.54
C ASP A 83 22.64 -7.26 -7.86
N ASP A 84 23.34 -7.97 -8.75
CA ASP A 84 23.73 -7.48 -10.08
C ASP A 84 22.54 -7.03 -10.92
N LYS A 85 21.43 -7.78 -10.89
CA LYS A 85 20.21 -7.42 -11.63
C LYS A 85 19.57 -6.14 -11.11
N ILE A 86 19.61 -5.94 -9.80
CA ILE A 86 19.07 -4.72 -9.20
C ILE A 86 19.91 -3.51 -9.59
N LEU A 87 21.24 -3.68 -9.66
CA LEU A 87 22.13 -2.63 -10.11
C LEU A 87 21.89 -2.29 -11.59
N GLU A 88 21.74 -3.31 -12.45
CA GLU A 88 21.37 -3.14 -13.87
C GLU A 88 20.03 -2.39 -14.01
N ASP A 89 19.00 -2.80 -13.27
CA ASP A 89 17.68 -2.14 -13.28
C ASP A 89 17.75 -0.67 -12.82
N ILE A 90 18.63 -0.35 -11.86
CA ILE A 90 18.86 1.03 -11.41
C ILE A 90 19.48 1.87 -12.52
N GLU A 91 20.48 1.35 -13.23
CA GLU A 91 21.11 2.05 -14.35
C GLU A 91 20.10 2.31 -15.48
N ASP A 92 19.29 1.31 -15.81
CA ASP A 92 18.23 1.38 -16.82
C ASP A 92 17.13 2.39 -16.46
N LEU A 93 16.70 2.41 -15.20
CA LEU A 93 15.69 3.35 -14.70
C LEU A 93 16.24 4.78 -14.59
N SER A 94 17.51 4.90 -14.21
CA SER A 94 18.22 6.17 -14.10
C SER A 94 18.63 6.75 -15.45
N LYS A 95 18.47 5.99 -16.55
CA LYS A 95 18.90 6.34 -17.91
C LYS A 95 20.41 6.64 -17.95
N GLY A 96 21.19 5.89 -17.17
CA GLY A 96 22.65 6.02 -17.08
C GLY A 96 23.16 7.24 -16.30
N LYS A 97 22.29 7.99 -15.58
CA LYS A 97 22.73 9.13 -14.74
C LYS A 97 23.43 8.70 -13.45
N ILE A 98 23.11 7.52 -12.94
CA ILE A 98 23.69 6.96 -11.73
C ILE A 98 24.43 5.69 -12.13
N LYS A 99 25.75 5.65 -11.87
CA LYS A 99 26.56 4.44 -11.99
C LYS A 99 26.83 3.91 -10.59
N CYS A 100 26.31 2.74 -10.27
CA CYS A 100 26.47 2.13 -8.96
C CYS A 100 27.57 1.06 -9.03
N THR A 101 28.74 1.35 -8.47
CA THR A 101 29.79 0.33 -8.33
C THR A 101 29.49 -0.51 -7.09
N GLU A 102 29.25 -1.82 -7.29
CA GLU A 102 29.18 -2.90 -6.29
C GLU A 102 28.71 -2.50 -4.88
N MET A 103 27.40 -2.31 -4.70
CA MET A 103 26.81 -2.15 -3.38
C MET A 103 26.34 -3.49 -2.82
N GLN A 104 26.84 -3.87 -1.64
CA GLN A 104 26.30 -4.99 -0.87
C GLN A 104 24.90 -4.64 -0.35
N LEU A 105 23.88 -5.37 -0.80
CA LEU A 105 22.49 -5.18 -0.41
C LEU A 105 22.11 -6.10 0.76
N ALA A 106 20.99 -5.79 1.41
CA ALA A 106 20.47 -6.61 2.50
C ALA A 106 20.19 -8.06 2.03
N ASP A 107 20.46 -9.02 2.91
CA ASP A 107 20.27 -10.43 2.60
C ASP A 107 18.79 -10.77 2.36
N THR A 108 18.53 -11.58 1.34
CA THR A 108 17.17 -12.02 0.95
C THR A 108 16.44 -12.70 2.12
N LYS A 109 17.20 -13.42 2.95
CA LYS A 109 16.71 -14.12 4.14
C LYS A 109 16.16 -13.15 5.18
N ASP A 110 16.90 -12.10 5.52
CA ASP A 110 16.48 -11.10 6.51
C ASP A 110 15.18 -10.40 6.09
N ILE A 111 15.00 -10.18 4.79
CA ILE A 111 13.78 -9.55 4.25
C ILE A 111 12.56 -10.47 4.42
N LEU A 112 12.71 -11.75 4.13
CA LEU A 112 11.63 -12.75 4.22
C LEU A 112 11.20 -13.02 5.67
N PHE A 113 12.15 -13.15 6.59
CA PHE A 113 11.86 -13.43 8.00
C PHE A 113 11.13 -12.28 8.70
N ARG A 114 11.39 -11.03 8.30
CA ARG A 114 10.73 -9.84 8.87
C ARG A 114 9.23 -9.75 8.54
N ASN A 115 8.79 -10.36 7.44
CA ASN A 115 7.40 -10.35 7.01
C ASN A 115 6.52 -11.43 7.69
N LYS A 116 7.13 -12.41 8.38
CA LYS A 116 6.37 -13.34 9.22
C LYS A 116 5.98 -12.60 10.51
N LYS A 117 4.81 -11.93 10.50
CA LYS A 117 4.17 -11.48 11.74
C LYS A 117 4.09 -12.68 12.69
N LYS A 118 4.70 -12.56 13.88
CA LYS A 118 4.47 -13.53 14.95
C LYS A 118 2.95 -13.62 15.16
N PRO A 119 2.35 -14.82 15.19
CA PRO A 119 0.94 -14.96 15.53
C PRO A 119 0.73 -14.27 16.88
N GLN A 120 -0.11 -13.23 16.88
CA GLN A 120 -0.53 -12.61 18.13
C GLN A 120 -1.34 -13.67 18.88
N PRO A 121 -1.04 -13.97 20.15
CA PRO A 121 -1.84 -14.90 20.91
C PRO A 121 -3.27 -14.36 20.96
N ILE A 122 -4.20 -15.10 20.37
CA ILE A 122 -5.64 -14.83 20.48
C ILE A 122 -5.97 -15.07 21.96
N PRO A 123 -6.51 -14.08 22.70
CA PRO A 123 -6.91 -14.31 24.07
C PRO A 123 -8.08 -15.29 24.08
N ASP A 124 -7.83 -16.47 24.62
CA ASP A 124 -8.78 -17.58 24.70
C ASP A 124 -9.85 -17.26 25.76
N ASN A 125 -10.95 -16.64 25.33
CA ASN A 125 -12.08 -16.34 26.21
C ASN A 125 -13.01 -17.55 26.35
N THR A 126 -12.50 -18.68 26.84
CA THR A 126 -13.33 -19.78 27.31
C THR A 126 -13.78 -19.53 28.75
N GLN A 127 -14.66 -18.53 28.94
CA GLN A 127 -15.56 -18.55 30.09
C GLN A 127 -16.57 -19.68 29.88
N ARG A 128 -16.21 -20.86 30.38
CA ARG A 128 -17.14 -21.97 30.62
C ARG A 128 -18.27 -21.47 31.50
N ARG A 129 -19.40 -21.08 30.89
CA ARG A 129 -20.70 -21.03 31.58
C ARG A 129 -21.05 -22.46 31.97
N LYS A 130 -20.74 -22.83 33.21
CA LYS A 130 -21.28 -24.05 33.84
C LYS A 130 -22.79 -23.87 33.99
N PHE A 131 -23.56 -24.37 33.02
CA PHE A 131 -24.96 -24.68 33.24
C PHE A 131 -25.02 -25.88 34.20
N GLN A 132 -25.31 -25.62 35.47
CA GLN A 132 -25.71 -26.67 36.41
C GLN A 132 -27.12 -27.12 36.03
N LYS A 133 -27.28 -28.40 35.67
CA LYS A 133 -28.60 -29.04 35.60
C LYS A 133 -29.12 -29.22 37.04
N PRO A 134 -30.40 -28.93 37.35
CA PRO A 134 -30.99 -29.30 38.63
C PRO A 134 -31.15 -30.82 38.70
N ASP A 135 -30.79 -31.39 39.85
CA ASP A 135 -30.86 -32.82 40.16
C ASP A 135 -32.27 -33.16 40.66
N ASP A 136 -33.02 -33.94 39.89
CA ASP A 136 -34.41 -34.34 40.19
C ASP A 136 -34.40 -35.62 41.03
N ARG A 137 -34.13 -35.48 42.34
CA ARG A 137 -34.22 -36.58 43.32
C ARG A 137 -34.71 -36.09 44.69
N SER A 138 -36.02 -35.87 44.80
CA SER A 138 -36.76 -36.12 46.05
C SER A 138 -38.27 -35.95 45.85
N LYS A 139 -38.91 -36.91 45.19
CA LYS A 139 -40.33 -37.24 45.44
C LYS A 139 -40.38 -38.61 46.10
N GLN A 140 -40.32 -38.64 47.42
CA GLN A 140 -40.98 -39.66 48.23
C GLN A 140 -41.00 -39.23 49.71
N GLN A 141 -42.20 -39.38 50.29
CA GLN A 141 -42.51 -39.40 51.72
C GLN A 141 -42.61 -38.03 52.43
N GLN A 142 -43.84 -37.55 52.68
CA GLN A 142 -44.63 -38.00 53.83
C GLN A 142 -46.06 -37.44 53.78
N ARG A 143 -47.02 -38.37 53.98
CA ARG A 143 -48.44 -38.23 54.37
C ARG A 143 -49.45 -37.81 53.32
#